data_AF-A0A1C4G188-F1
#
_entry.id   AF-A0A1C4G188-F1
#
_cell.length_a   1.000
_cell.length_b   1.000
_cell.length_c   1.000
_cell.angle_alpha   90.00
_cell.angle_beta   90.00
_cell.angle_gamma   90.00
#
_symmetry.space_group_name_H-M   'P 1'
#
loop_
_entity.id
_entity.type
_entity.pdbx_description
1 polymer ?
#
loop_
_entity_poly.entity_id
_entity_poly.type
_entity_poly.pdbx_seq_one_letter_code
_entity_poly.pdbx_strand_id
1 'polypeptide(L)' 'MKNKYPLIEAGKNLFLYRGFTIRKAPRNNIIKCATYLINKRDDSNSYDNYLGRDFALAEAMRTVDHMLKAGGNHAR' A
#
# COMPACT_ATOMS: atom_id res chain seq x y z
N MET A 1 -13.48 11.45 10.60
CA MET A 1 -13.77 11.31 9.16
C MET A 1 -14.08 9.85 8.88
N LYS A 2 -15.23 9.53 8.27
CA LYS A 2 -15.56 8.14 7.89
C LYS A 2 -14.79 7.82 6.60
N ASN A 3 -13.86 6.86 6.64
CA ASN A 3 -13.18 6.40 5.43
C ASN A 3 -14.22 5.79 4.49
N LYS A 4 -14.44 6.41 3.33
CA LYS A 4 -15.48 6.03 2.36
C LYS A 4 -15.21 4.67 1.68
N TYR A 5 -14.03 4.09 1.91
CA TYR A 5 -13.58 2.82 1.33
C TYR A 5 -12.97 1.95 2.43
N PRO A 6 -13.45 0.71 2.62
CA PRO A 6 -12.91 -0.17 3.66
C PRO A 6 -11.52 -0.68 3.27
N LEU A 7 -10.68 -0.90 4.28
CA LEU A 7 -9.50 -1.74 4.14
C LEU A 7 -9.95 -3.20 4.18
N ILE A 8 -9.56 -4.00 3.19
CA ILE A 8 -9.91 -5.42 3.11
C ILE A 8 -8.65 -6.24 3.38
N GLU A 9 -8.69 -7.15 4.34
CA GLU A 9 -7.62 -8.14 4.54
C GLU A 9 -7.88 -9.34 3.62
N ALA A 10 -7.06 -9.49 2.58
CA ALA A 10 -7.19 -10.58 1.60
C ALA A 10 -6.39 -11.82 2.00
N GLY A 11 -5.53 -11.71 3.01
CA GLY A 11 -4.77 -12.81 3.57
C GLY A 11 -3.75 -12.33 4.60
N LYS A 12 -3.02 -13.27 5.20
CA LYS A 12 -1.97 -12.95 6.17
C LYS A 12 -0.96 -11.99 5.54
N ASN A 13 -0.84 -10.79 6.11
CA ASN A 13 0.05 -9.72 5.64
C ASN A 13 -0.32 -9.09 4.29
N LEU A 14 -1.53 -9.32 3.78
CA LEU A 14 -1.98 -8.81 2.48
C LEU A 14 -3.29 -8.03 2.64
N PHE A 15 -3.25 -6.75 2.28
CA PHE A 15 -4.38 -5.84 2.40
C PHE A 15 -4.68 -5.17 1.06
N LEU A 16 -5.96 -4.93 0.79
CA LEU A 16 -6.44 -4.20 -0.38
C LEU A 16 -7.05 -2.88 0.09
N TYR A 17 -6.63 -1.78 -0.53
CA TYR A 17 -7.12 -0.44 -0.20
C TYR A 17 -7.20 0.42 -1.46
N ARG A 18 -8.42 0.83 -1.83
CA ARG A 18 -8.68 1.76 -2.96
C ARG A 18 -8.00 1.37 -4.29
N GLY A 19 -7.93 0.07 -4.59
CA GLY A 19 -7.29 -0.47 -5.80
C GLY A 19 -5.78 -0.68 -5.68
N PHE A 20 -5.21 -0.45 -4.51
CA PHE A 20 -3.81 -0.74 -4.19
C PHE A 20 -3.72 -2.01 -3.35
N THR A 21 -2.58 -2.68 -3.49
CA THR A 21 -2.17 -3.78 -2.63
C THR A 21 -1.18 -3.25 -1.61
N ILE A 22 -1.42 -3.50 -0.33
CA ILE A 22 -0.50 -3.19 0.75
C ILE A 22 -0.04 -4.51 1.38
N ARG A 23 1.27 -4.78 1.37
CA ARG A 23 1.84 -6.02 1.90
C ARG A 23 2.75 -5.73 3.07
N LYS A 24 2.50 -6.37 4.23
CA LYS A 24 3.46 -6.32 5.32
C LYS A 24 4.71 -7.11 4.91
N ALA A 25 5.85 -6.44 4.89
CA ALA A 25 7.11 -7.05 4.54
C ALA A 25 7.47 -8.15 5.56
N PRO A 26 8.16 -9.22 5.12
CA PRO A 26 8.70 -10.20 6.05
C PRO A 26 9.65 -9.49 7.04
N ARG A 27 9.72 -10.01 8.27
CA ARG A 27 10.69 -9.51 9.25
C ARG A 27 12.08 -9.68 8.67
N ASN A 28 12.79 -8.57 8.56
CA ASN A 28 14.20 -8.54 8.19
C ASN A 28 15.02 -8.40 9.48
N ASN A 29 16.12 -9.13 9.63
CA ASN A 29 17.02 -9.02 10.79
C ASN A 29 17.72 -7.65 10.85
N ILE A 30 17.80 -6.93 9.72
CA ILE A 30 18.34 -5.57 9.63
C ILE A 30 17.27 -4.53 10.00
N ILE A 31 16.04 -4.69 9.47
CA ILE A 31 14.92 -3.77 9.73
C ILE A 31 14.03 -4.36 10.81
N LYS A 32 14.29 -3.96 12.06
CA LYS A 32 13.62 -4.50 13.26
C LYS A 32 12.13 -4.09 13.38
N CYS A 33 11.68 -3.13 12.59
CA CYS A 33 10.30 -2.66 12.55
C CYS A 33 9.50 -3.29 11.41
N ALA A 34 8.18 -3.39 11.60
CA ALA A 34 7.29 -3.77 10.51
C ALA A 34 7.34 -2.70 9.42
N THR A 35 7.33 -3.13 8.17
CA THR A 35 7.15 -2.23 7.03
C THR A 35 6.05 -2.76 6.13
N TYR A 36 5.42 -1.87 5.38
CA TYR A 36 4.28 -2.14 4.51
C TYR A 36 4.62 -1.61 3.13
N LEU A 37 4.72 -2.51 2.17
CA LEU A 37 4.99 -2.22 0.76
C LEU A 37 3.67 -1.86 0.08
N ILE A 38 3.69 -0.80 -0.72
CA ILE A 38 2.53 -0.29 -1.45
C ILE A 38 2.75 -0.59 -2.93
N ASN A 39 1.83 -1.33 -3.51
CA ASN A 39 1.87 -1.66 -4.91
C ASN A 39 0.54 -1.35 -5.60
N LYS A 40 0.59 -1.04 -6.89
CA LYS A 40 -0.59 -0.90 -7.74
C LYS A 40 -0.42 -1.73 -9.01
N ARG A 41 -1.43 -2.53 -9.29
CA ARG A 41 -1.47 -3.30 -10.53
C ARG A 41 -1.75 -2.38 -11.70
N ASP A 42 -1.05 -2.60 -12.81
CA ASP A 42 -1.32 -1.88 -14.05
C ASP A 42 -2.65 -2.31 -14.68
N ASP A 43 -3.16 -1.51 -15.63
CA ASP A 43 -4.45 -1.77 -16.27
C ASP A 43 -4.46 -3.06 -17.10
N SER A 44 -3.26 -3.51 -17.54
CA SER A 44 -3.08 -4.79 -18.23
C SER A 44 -3.06 -5.99 -17.29
N ASN A 45 -3.08 -5.75 -15.98
CA ASN A 45 -3.03 -6.75 -14.91
C ASN A 45 -1.74 -7.61 -14.92
N SER A 46 -0.71 -7.18 -15.64
CA SER A 46 0.51 -7.94 -15.92
C SER A 46 1.61 -7.68 -14.90
N TYR A 47 1.64 -6.48 -14.31
CA TYR A 47 2.71 -6.06 -13.39
C TYR A 47 2.17 -5.41 -12.12
N ASP A 48 2.79 -5.75 -10.99
CA ASP A 48 2.51 -5.13 -9.70
C ASP A 48 3.57 -4.05 -9.45
N ASN A 49 3.22 -2.79 -9.72
CA ASN A 49 4.16 -1.69 -9.66
C ASN A 49 4.38 -1.30 -8.20
N TYR A 50 5.61 -1.43 -7.72
CA TYR A 50 6.00 -0.96 -6.39
C TYR A 50 6.06 0.57 -6.36
N LEU A 51 5.32 1.18 -5.43
CA LEU A 51 5.15 2.64 -5.33
C LEU A 51 5.69 3.22 -4.02
N GLY A 52 6.18 2.38 -3.10
CA GLY A 52 6.80 2.85 -1.86
C GLY A 52 6.61 1.92 -0.68
N ARG A 53 7.13 2.36 0.46
CA ARG A 53 7.12 1.61 1.72
C ARG A 53 6.95 2.55 2.89
N ASP A 54 6.08 2.17 3.81
CA ASP A 54 5.83 2.87 5.07
C ASP A 54 6.01 1.94 6.28
N PHE A 55 6.20 2.52 7.47
CA PHE A 55 6.47 1.75 8.71
C PHE A 55 5.19 1.33 9.46
N ALA A 56 4.02 1.83 9.04
CA ALA A 56 2.73 1.46 9.62
C ALA A 56 1.67 1.34 8.53
N LEU A 57 0.72 0.42 8.72
CA LEU A 57 -0.39 0.21 7.78
C LEU A 57 -1.21 1.49 7.56
N ALA A 58 -1.43 2.25 8.64
CA ALA A 58 -2.15 3.52 8.58
C ALA A 58 -1.39 4.62 7.81
N GLU A 59 -0.05 4.61 7.82
CA GLU A 59 0.76 5.52 7.01
C GLU A 59 0.70 5.09 5.53
N ALA A 60 0.81 3.80 5.24
CA ALA A 60 0.66 3.28 3.89
C ALA A 60 -0.71 3.64 3.26
N MET A 61 -1.79 3.55 4.04
CA MET A 61 -3.12 4.00 3.60
C MET A 61 -3.16 5.51 3.33
N ARG A 62 -2.52 6.33 4.17
CA ARG A 62 -2.42 7.78 3.94
C ARG A 62 -1.62 8.11 2.69
N THR A 63 -0.54 7.38 2.43
CA THR A 63 0.24 7.50 1.19
C THR A 63 -0.63 7.21 -0.04
N VAL A 64 -1.44 6.15 -0.01
CA VAL A 64 -2.42 5.86 -1.08
C VAL A 64 -3.45 7.00 -1.23
N ASP A 65 -3.98 7.52 -0.13
CA ASP A 65 -4.93 8.63 -0.17
C ASP A 65 -4.30 9.90 -0.78
N HIS A 66 -3.03 10.17 -0.50
CA HIS A 66 -2.27 11.26 -1.12
C HIS A 66 -2.02 11.03 -2.62
N MET A 67 -1.62 9.82 -3.02
CA MET A 67 -1.42 9.48 -4.43
C MET A 67 -2.69 9.70 -5.27
N LEU A 68 -3.86 9.33 -4.72
CA LEU A 68 -5.15 9.52 -5.38
C LEU A 68 -5.59 10.99 -5.43
N LYS A 69 -5.34 11.76 -4.36
CA LYS A 69 -5.62 13.20 -4.34
C LYS A 69 -4.75 13.98 -5.32
N ALA A 70 -3.50 13.56 -5.53
CA ALA A 70 -2.54 14.21 -6.41
C ALA A 70 -2.69 13.85 -7.90
N GLY A 71 -3.72 13.08 -8.30
CA GLY A 71 -3.95 12.73 -9.70
C GLY A 71 -3.10 11.56 -10.23
N GLY A 72 -2.48 10.76 -9.35
CA GLY A 72 -1.93 9.46 -9.73
C GLY A 72 -0.57 9.44 -10.43
N ASN A 73 0.31 10.43 -10.25
CA ASN A 73 1.66 10.45 -10.84
C ASN A 73 2.76 11.06 -9.94
N HIS A 74 2.74 10.77 -8.63
CA HIS A 74 3.85 11.14 -7.75
C HIS A 74 4.17 9.99 -6.78
N ALA A 75 4.76 8.92 -7.32
CA ALA A 75 5.73 8.15 -6.54
C ALA A 75 7.05 8.93 -6.64
N ARG A 76 7.48 9.53 -5.52
CA ARG A 76 8.81 10.10 -5.37
C ARG A 76 9.73 9.05 -4.76
#